data_AF-A0A3D1XU04-F1
#
_entry.id   AF-A0A3D1XU04-F1
#
_cell.length_a   1.000
_cell.length_b   1.000
_cell.length_c   1.000
_cell.angle_alpha   90.00
_cell.angle_beta   90.00
_cell.angle_gamma   90.00
#
_symmetry.space_group_name_H-M   'P 1'
#
loop_
_entity.id
_entity.type
_entity.pdbx_description
1 polymer ?
#
loop_
_entity_poly.entity_id
_entity_poly.type
_entity_poly.pdbx_seq_one_letter_code
_entity_poly.pdbx_strand_id
1 'polypeptide(L)'
;ERNLPLTLKSNGMRLNQNEILKIREYAEGLGAKFRYDSIILPKLDGSKEPCQLRLSPEEIIGIEYQDDKMREEWRKWFKSDHSLQDSDNLFRCGDGLFNIDPYGELQLCYALRKPSFNLRQGSFKKGFYHFLSEIRSTKYQSDSKCKDCKIWWLCHQCPARAQLENGNQEKPIKYFCRLAHKREEMKHLLGK
;
A
#
# COMPACT_ATOMS: atom_id res chain seq x y z
N GLU A 1 9.59 33.20 8.99
CA GLU A 1 9.35 31.80 8.58
C GLU A 1 10.00 30.84 9.59
N ARG A 2 9.43 29.64 9.81
CA ARG A 2 9.91 28.69 10.84
C ARG A 2 10.85 27.58 10.31
N ASN A 3 11.19 27.60 9.01
CA ASN A 3 12.04 26.62 8.32
C ASN A 3 11.71 25.14 8.63
N LEU A 4 10.42 24.81 8.69
CA LEU A 4 9.98 23.44 8.93
C LEU A 4 9.97 22.65 7.62
N PRO A 5 10.45 21.40 7.61
CA PRO A 5 10.39 20.56 6.42
C PRO A 5 8.92 20.28 6.06
N LEU A 6 8.48 20.78 4.91
CA LEU A 6 7.10 20.64 4.43
C LEU A 6 7.01 19.57 3.33
N THR A 7 5.99 18.72 3.44
CA THR A 7 5.60 17.79 2.37
C THR A 7 4.09 17.84 2.20
N LEU A 8 3.64 18.15 0.99
CA LEU A 8 2.23 18.09 0.63
C LEU A 8 1.89 16.67 0.17
N LYS A 9 0.85 16.07 0.76
CA LYS A 9 0.32 14.77 0.33
C LYS A 9 -1.09 14.94 -0.22
N SER A 10 -1.38 14.33 -1.36
CA SER A 10 -2.72 14.23 -1.90
C SER A 10 -3.06 12.80 -2.31
N ASN A 11 -4.32 12.40 -2.12
CA ASN A 11 -4.84 11.17 -2.68
C ASN A 11 -5.29 11.41 -4.13
N GLY A 12 -4.96 10.47 -5.01
CA GLY A 12 -5.49 10.36 -6.36
C GLY A 12 -6.90 9.79 -6.33
N MET A 13 -7.88 10.62 -6.67
CA MET A 13 -9.28 10.25 -6.70
C MET A 13 -9.92 10.67 -8.00
N ARG A 14 -10.99 10.00 -8.39
CA ARG A 14 -11.80 10.37 -9.58
C ARG A 14 -12.22 11.85 -9.56
N LEU A 15 -12.41 12.44 -8.37
CA LEU A 15 -12.80 13.84 -8.19
C LEU A 15 -11.69 14.85 -8.54
N ASN A 16 -10.43 14.50 -8.34
CA ASN A 16 -9.30 15.43 -8.45
C ASN A 16 -8.21 14.95 -9.41
N GLN A 17 -8.50 13.94 -10.24
CA GLN A 17 -7.49 13.31 -11.11
C GLN A 17 -6.76 14.29 -12.03
N ASN A 18 -7.50 15.27 -12.55
CA ASN A 18 -6.98 16.31 -13.45
C ASN A 18 -6.17 17.40 -12.71
N GLU A 19 -6.07 17.31 -11.39
CA GLU A 19 -5.40 18.30 -10.52
C GLU A 19 -4.14 17.74 -9.88
N ILE A 20 -3.91 16.42 -9.88
CA ILE A 20 -2.77 15.81 -9.18
C ILE A 20 -1.43 16.42 -9.60
N LEU A 21 -1.21 16.60 -10.91
CA LEU A 21 0.02 17.21 -11.42
C LEU A 21 0.09 18.73 -11.15
N LYS A 22 -1.06 19.42 -11.11
CA LYS A 22 -1.14 20.84 -10.73
C LYS A 22 -0.81 21.04 -9.25
N ILE A 23 -1.26 20.13 -8.38
CA ILE A 23 -0.96 20.12 -6.95
C ILE A 23 0.54 19.87 -6.74
N ARG A 24 1.15 18.97 -7.53
CA ARG A 24 2.61 18.78 -7.54
C ARG A 24 3.33 20.07 -7.89
N GLU A 25 2.99 20.68 -9.03
CA GLU A 25 3.62 21.93 -9.48
C GLU A 25 3.49 23.02 -8.42
N TYR A 26 2.31 23.16 -7.82
CA TYR A 26 2.08 24.09 -6.71
C TYR A 26 2.98 23.80 -5.51
N ALA A 27 3.06 22.54 -5.06
CA ALA A 27 3.93 22.16 -3.94
C ALA A 27 5.41 22.46 -4.23
N GLU A 28 5.87 22.17 -5.44
CA GLU A 28 7.24 22.43 -5.86
C GLU A 28 7.53 23.94 -5.96
N GLY A 29 6.56 24.75 -6.40
CA GLY A 29 6.63 26.21 -6.37
C GLY A 29 6.74 26.81 -4.95
N LEU A 30 6.25 26.09 -3.94
CA LEU A 30 6.44 26.43 -2.53
C LEU A 30 7.78 25.92 -1.96
N GLY A 31 8.61 25.25 -2.76
CA GLY A 31 9.80 24.53 -2.28
C GLY A 31 9.47 23.30 -1.42
N ALA A 32 8.21 22.84 -1.42
CA ALA A 32 7.77 21.68 -0.67
C ALA A 32 7.90 20.39 -1.49
N LYS A 33 8.10 19.26 -0.80
CA LYS A 33 8.01 17.95 -1.44
C LYS A 33 6.54 17.62 -1.70
N PHE A 34 6.27 16.84 -2.74
CA PHE A 34 4.93 16.32 -3.01
C PHE A 34 4.89 14.79 -2.94
N ARG A 35 3.83 14.24 -2.35
CA ARG A 35 3.54 12.80 -2.34
C ARG A 35 2.13 12.53 -2.86
N TYR A 36 2.07 11.64 -3.85
CA TYR A 36 0.86 11.11 -4.43
C TYR A 36 0.56 9.72 -3.86
N ASP A 37 -0.72 9.43 -3.57
CA ASP A 37 -1.19 8.10 -3.17
C ASP A 37 -2.46 7.75 -3.96
N SER A 38 -2.37 6.76 -4.84
CA SER A 38 -3.48 6.33 -5.70
C SER A 38 -4.43 5.33 -5.04
N ILE A 39 -4.16 4.93 -3.79
CA ILE A 39 -4.82 3.79 -3.16
C ILE A 39 -5.89 4.24 -2.18
N ILE A 40 -7.14 3.96 -2.53
CA ILE A 40 -8.30 4.12 -1.65
C ILE A 40 -8.75 2.75 -1.17
N LEU A 41 -8.91 2.60 0.15
CA LEU A 41 -9.32 1.34 0.78
C LEU A 41 -10.79 1.39 1.21
N PRO A 42 -11.42 0.22 1.43
CA PRO A 42 -12.66 0.16 2.19
C PRO A 42 -12.49 0.75 3.60
N LYS A 43 -13.61 1.12 4.23
CA LYS A 43 -13.65 1.52 5.64
C LYS A 43 -13.29 0.33 6.54
N LEU A 44 -12.94 0.61 7.79
CA LEU A 44 -12.57 -0.43 8.77
C LEU A 44 -13.73 -1.38 9.11
N ASP A 45 -14.97 -0.99 8.83
CA ASP A 45 -16.17 -1.83 8.94
C ASP A 45 -16.42 -2.70 7.69
N GLY A 46 -15.53 -2.63 6.69
CA GLY A 46 -15.65 -3.35 5.41
C GLY A 46 -16.50 -2.63 4.36
N SER A 47 -17.09 -1.47 4.66
CA SER A 47 -17.87 -0.71 3.69
C SER A 47 -16.99 -0.23 2.54
N LYS A 48 -17.42 -0.57 1.31
CA LYS A 48 -16.72 -0.22 0.07
C LYS A 48 -17.12 1.13 -0.50
N GLU A 49 -17.95 1.90 0.21
CA GLU A 49 -18.42 3.21 -0.26
C GLU A 49 -17.26 4.12 -0.74
N PRO A 50 -16.11 4.25 -0.04
CA PRO A 50 -14.99 5.08 -0.52
C PRO A 50 -14.36 4.57 -1.83
N CYS A 51 -14.51 3.28 -2.14
CA CYS A 51 -13.92 2.67 -3.33
C CYS A 51 -14.52 3.23 -4.64
N GLN A 52 -15.67 3.90 -4.58
CA GLN A 52 -16.26 4.63 -5.73
C GLN A 52 -15.42 5.84 -6.20
N LEU A 53 -14.50 6.29 -5.34
CA LEU A 53 -13.57 7.38 -5.63
C LEU A 53 -12.27 6.90 -6.28
N ARG A 54 -12.06 5.57 -6.37
CA ARG A 54 -10.84 5.00 -6.97
C ARG A 54 -10.70 5.42 -8.41
N LEU A 55 -9.49 5.78 -8.78
CA LEU A 55 -9.06 5.83 -10.16
C LEU A 55 -9.01 4.42 -10.74
N SER A 56 -9.33 4.27 -12.01
CA SER A 56 -9.03 3.05 -12.75
C SER A 56 -7.52 2.82 -12.80
N PRO A 57 -7.07 1.56 -12.97
CA PRO A 57 -5.66 1.27 -13.23
C PRO A 57 -5.07 2.11 -14.38
N GLU A 58 -5.85 2.31 -15.44
CA GLU A 58 -5.45 3.07 -16.62
C GLU A 58 -5.24 4.56 -16.30
N GLU A 59 -6.14 5.19 -15.54
CA GLU A 59 -5.99 6.57 -15.07
C GLU A 59 -4.76 6.73 -14.17
N ILE A 60 -4.50 5.76 -13.28
CA ILE A 60 -3.31 5.77 -12.41
C ILE A 60 -2.03 5.75 -13.25
N ILE A 61 -1.92 4.82 -14.20
CA ILE A 61 -0.75 4.75 -15.08
C ILE A 61 -0.64 6.03 -15.92
N GLY A 62 -1.75 6.59 -16.40
CA GLY A 62 -1.75 7.85 -17.14
C GLY A 62 -1.10 8.99 -16.35
N ILE A 63 -1.47 9.15 -15.08
CA ILE A 63 -0.87 10.16 -14.19
C ILE A 63 0.61 9.83 -13.92
N GLU A 64 0.91 8.59 -13.52
CA GLU A 64 2.28 8.14 -13.19
C GLU A 64 3.24 8.25 -14.39
N TYR A 65 2.74 8.10 -15.62
CA TYR A 65 3.52 8.18 -16.85
C TYR A 65 3.71 9.62 -17.35
N GLN A 66 2.76 10.53 -17.11
CA GLN A 66 2.88 11.93 -17.54
C GLN A 66 3.97 12.71 -16.79
N ASP A 67 4.30 12.30 -15.56
CA ASP A 67 5.27 12.99 -14.71
C ASP A 67 6.67 12.38 -14.76
N ASP A 68 7.67 13.19 -15.13
CA ASP A 68 9.07 12.75 -15.31
C ASP A 68 9.67 12.17 -14.03
N LYS A 69 9.34 12.76 -12.86
CA LYS A 69 9.87 12.30 -11.57
C LYS A 69 9.25 10.95 -11.19
N MET A 70 7.94 10.77 -11.38
CA MET A 70 7.28 9.47 -11.17
C MET A 70 7.83 8.40 -12.12
N ARG A 71 8.06 8.72 -13.40
CA ARG A 71 8.69 7.78 -14.35
C ARG A 71 10.08 7.35 -13.87
N GLU A 72 10.88 8.29 -13.37
CA GLU A 72 12.21 7.97 -12.85
C GLU A 72 12.18 7.14 -11.56
N GLU A 73 11.24 7.43 -10.66
CA GLU A 73 10.97 6.58 -9.49
C GLU A 73 10.61 5.15 -9.89
N TRP A 74 9.75 4.98 -10.90
CA TRP A 74 9.41 3.67 -11.46
C TRP A 74 10.61 2.98 -12.11
N ARG A 75 11.44 3.68 -12.88
CA ARG A 75 12.67 3.09 -13.46
C ARG A 75 13.60 2.56 -12.38
N LYS A 76 13.79 3.31 -11.28
CA LYS A 76 14.58 2.86 -10.13
C LYS A 76 13.94 1.64 -9.47
N TRP A 77 12.63 1.69 -9.24
CA TRP A 77 11.88 0.57 -8.68
C TRP A 77 11.95 -0.69 -9.54
N PHE A 78 11.92 -0.58 -10.87
CA PHE A 78 12.02 -1.75 -11.75
C PHE A 78 13.41 -2.40 -11.76
N LYS A 79 14.46 -1.67 -11.37
CA LYS A 79 15.84 -2.14 -11.29
C LYS A 79 16.22 -2.67 -9.91
N SER A 80 15.41 -2.44 -8.87
CA SER A 80 15.70 -2.96 -7.53
C SER A 80 15.45 -4.46 -7.46
N ASP A 81 16.15 -5.11 -6.53
CA ASP A 81 15.91 -6.52 -6.22
C ASP A 81 14.56 -6.70 -5.51
N HIS A 82 13.71 -7.53 -6.10
CA HIS A 82 12.40 -7.90 -5.59
C HIS A 82 12.29 -9.41 -5.36
N SER A 83 13.43 -10.04 -5.07
CA SER A 83 13.51 -11.45 -4.72
C SER A 83 12.44 -11.80 -3.67
N LEU A 84 11.71 -12.87 -3.97
CA LEU A 84 10.63 -13.37 -3.10
C LEU A 84 11.26 -13.96 -1.84
N GLN A 85 11.19 -13.25 -0.72
CA GLN A 85 11.39 -13.85 0.59
C GLN A 85 10.20 -14.76 0.89
N ASP A 86 10.48 -16.04 1.17
CA ASP A 86 9.57 -17.13 1.56
C ASP A 86 8.12 -16.95 1.06
N SER A 87 7.83 -17.50 -0.12
CA SER A 87 6.51 -17.39 -0.75
C SER A 87 5.37 -17.96 0.11
N ASP A 88 5.68 -18.79 1.10
CA ASP A 88 4.69 -19.43 1.96
C ASP A 88 4.12 -18.50 3.03
N ASN A 89 4.83 -17.42 3.39
CA ASN A 89 4.32 -16.41 4.33
C ASN A 89 3.17 -15.62 3.71
N LEU A 90 2.05 -15.55 4.44
CA LEU A 90 0.87 -14.76 4.10
C LEU A 90 1.18 -13.26 4.18
N PHE A 91 1.85 -12.84 5.25
CA PHE A 91 2.30 -11.46 5.42
C PHE A 91 3.74 -11.29 4.93
N ARG A 92 3.93 -10.43 3.94
CA ARG A 92 5.25 -10.11 3.34
C ARG A 92 5.71 -8.68 3.61
N CYS A 93 5.09 -8.02 4.57
CA CYS A 93 5.44 -6.64 4.93
C CYS A 93 6.73 -6.62 5.76
N GLY A 94 7.54 -5.57 5.62
CA GLY A 94 8.83 -5.45 6.31
C GLY A 94 8.72 -5.50 7.84
N ASP A 95 9.80 -5.93 8.47
CA ASP A 95 9.91 -6.00 9.93
C ASP A 95 9.78 -4.63 10.57
N GLY A 96 9.28 -4.63 11.81
CA GLY A 96 9.15 -3.41 12.61
C GLY A 96 7.99 -2.48 12.24
N LEU A 97 7.14 -2.82 11.26
CA LEU A 97 5.87 -2.13 11.07
C LEU A 97 4.88 -2.50 12.17
N PHE A 98 4.26 -1.48 12.78
CA PHE A 98 3.20 -1.62 13.75
C PHE A 98 2.28 -0.38 13.74
N ASN A 99 1.13 -0.50 14.40
CA ASN A 99 0.21 0.59 14.71
C ASN A 99 -0.21 0.47 16.18
N ILE A 100 -0.26 1.58 16.91
CA ILE A 100 -0.92 1.64 18.23
C ILE A 100 -2.09 2.59 18.07
N ASP A 101 -3.29 2.13 18.37
CA ASP A 101 -4.47 2.98 18.31
C ASP A 101 -4.70 3.79 19.62
N PRO A 102 -5.64 4.76 19.62
CA PRO A 102 -5.90 5.58 20.81
C PRO A 102 -6.39 4.81 22.05
N TYR A 103 -6.80 3.55 21.89
CA TYR A 103 -7.26 2.70 22.98
C TYR A 103 -6.13 1.87 23.60
N GLY A 104 -4.92 1.95 23.03
CA GLY A 104 -3.75 1.20 23.46
C GLY A 104 -3.65 -0.19 22.83
N GLU A 105 -4.32 -0.43 21.71
CA GLU A 105 -4.21 -1.70 20.98
C GLU A 105 -3.02 -1.65 20.01
N LEU A 106 -2.07 -2.55 20.19
CA LEU A 106 -0.97 -2.80 19.25
C LEU A 106 -1.44 -3.74 18.13
N GLN A 107 -1.19 -3.34 16.89
CA GLN A 107 -1.61 -4.01 15.66
C GLN A 107 -0.46 -4.06 14.66
N LEU A 108 -0.52 -4.98 13.71
CA LEU A 108 0.50 -5.08 12.64
C LEU A 108 0.53 -3.84 11.76
N CYS A 109 -0.65 -3.30 11.43
CA CYS A 109 -0.80 -2.05 10.68
C CYS A 109 -2.19 -1.46 10.93
N TYR A 110 -2.43 -0.23 10.48
CA TYR A 110 -3.72 0.44 10.67
C TYR A 110 -4.91 -0.31 10.02
N ALA A 111 -4.66 -1.08 8.95
CA ALA A 111 -5.69 -1.81 8.21
C ALA A 111 -6.05 -3.17 8.84
N LEU A 112 -5.15 -3.77 9.63
CA LEU A 112 -5.39 -5.05 10.30
C LEU A 112 -5.77 -4.79 11.76
N ARG A 113 -7.06 -4.58 12.02
CA ARG A 113 -7.56 -4.25 13.37
C ARG A 113 -7.57 -5.43 14.33
N LYS A 114 -7.65 -6.65 13.79
CA LYS A 114 -7.60 -7.91 14.53
C LYS A 114 -6.71 -8.93 13.81
N PRO A 115 -5.96 -9.76 14.55
CA PRO A 115 -5.80 -9.73 16.01
C PRO A 115 -5.07 -8.46 16.50
N SER A 116 -5.23 -8.11 17.79
CA SER A 116 -4.56 -6.97 18.43
C SER A 116 -4.06 -7.32 19.84
N PHE A 117 -3.07 -6.59 20.34
CA PHE A 117 -2.48 -6.78 21.67
C PHE A 117 -2.72 -5.55 22.56
N ASN A 118 -3.41 -5.75 23.69
CA ASN A 118 -3.75 -4.66 24.61
C ASN A 118 -2.52 -4.24 25.46
N LEU A 119 -1.95 -3.07 25.15
CA LEU A 119 -0.80 -2.51 25.86
C LEU A 119 -1.14 -2.00 27.27
N ARG A 120 -2.42 -1.89 27.62
CA ARG A 120 -2.85 -1.57 28.99
C ARG A 120 -2.76 -2.78 29.92
N GLN A 121 -2.65 -3.98 29.35
CA GLN A 121 -2.58 -5.25 30.07
C GLN A 121 -1.26 -6.01 29.83
N GLY A 122 -0.33 -5.42 29.07
CA GLY A 122 0.93 -6.04 28.71
C GLY A 122 1.99 -5.02 28.30
N SER A 123 3.20 -5.48 27.98
CA SER A 123 4.29 -4.60 27.57
C SER A 123 4.40 -4.47 26.05
N PHE A 124 4.86 -3.31 25.58
CA PHE A 124 5.20 -3.12 24.16
C PHE A 124 6.22 -4.15 23.68
N LYS A 125 7.24 -4.45 24.48
CA LYS A 125 8.24 -5.48 24.16
C LYS A 125 7.58 -6.83 23.84
N LYS A 126 6.63 -7.28 24.66
CA LYS A 126 5.90 -8.53 24.43
C LYS A 126 5.05 -8.46 23.17
N GLY A 127 4.29 -7.38 23.01
CA GLY A 127 3.44 -7.17 21.84
C GLY A 127 4.24 -7.14 20.54
N PHE A 128 5.34 -6.42 20.51
CA PHE A 128 6.13 -6.17 19.32
C PHE A 128 7.00 -7.38 18.92
N TYR A 129 7.76 -7.96 19.85
CA TYR A 129 8.70 -9.04 19.53
C TYR A 129 8.07 -10.44 19.49
N HIS A 130 6.94 -10.66 20.16
CA HIS A 130 6.28 -11.97 20.17
C HIS A 130 4.97 -11.95 19.37
N PHE A 131 4.00 -11.12 19.79
CA PHE A 131 2.66 -11.15 19.20
C PHE A 131 2.65 -10.72 17.71
N LEU A 132 3.32 -9.62 17.33
CA LEU A 132 3.39 -9.23 15.91
C LEU A 132 4.24 -10.20 15.08
N SER A 133 5.25 -10.84 15.70
CA SER A 133 6.07 -11.87 15.04
C SER A 133 5.24 -13.09 14.69
N GLU A 134 4.36 -13.53 15.60
CA GLU A 134 3.41 -14.63 15.37
C GLU A 134 2.42 -14.32 14.24
N ILE A 135 1.90 -13.09 14.17
CA ILE A 135 1.04 -12.71 13.02
C ILE A 135 1.83 -12.80 11.71
N ARG A 136 3.08 -12.32 11.69
CA ARG A 136 3.91 -12.31 10.49
C ARG A 136 4.28 -13.71 10.01
N SER A 137 4.41 -14.68 10.92
CA SER A 137 4.70 -16.08 10.57
C SER A 137 3.49 -16.86 10.04
N THR A 138 2.31 -16.23 9.94
CA THR A 138 1.12 -16.85 9.35
C THR A 138 1.41 -17.32 7.93
N LYS A 139 1.12 -18.58 7.64
CA LYS A 139 1.26 -19.20 6.32
C LYS A 139 -0.05 -19.20 5.54
N TYR A 140 0.03 -19.16 4.21
CA TYR A 140 -1.12 -19.39 3.34
C TYR A 140 -1.79 -20.73 3.68
N GLN A 141 -3.12 -20.75 3.78
CA GLN A 141 -3.92 -21.95 4.00
C GLN A 141 -4.66 -22.39 2.72
N SER A 142 -4.64 -21.57 1.67
CA SER A 142 -5.27 -21.84 0.38
C SER A 142 -4.29 -21.82 -0.78
N ASP A 143 -4.74 -22.32 -1.93
CA ASP A 143 -4.03 -22.22 -3.22
C ASP A 143 -4.18 -20.82 -3.86
N SER A 144 -4.15 -19.77 -3.05
CA SER A 144 -4.28 -18.40 -3.54
C SER A 144 -3.16 -18.11 -4.55
N LYS A 145 -3.55 -17.65 -5.75
CA LYS A 145 -2.60 -17.23 -6.78
C LYS A 145 -1.63 -16.12 -6.35
N CYS A 146 -1.90 -15.44 -5.23
CA CYS A 146 -0.99 -14.46 -4.63
C CYS A 146 0.28 -15.11 -4.06
N LYS A 147 0.23 -16.38 -3.68
CA LYS A 147 1.36 -17.15 -3.14
C LYS A 147 2.54 -17.14 -4.12
N ASP A 148 2.32 -17.51 -5.38
CA ASP A 148 3.40 -17.64 -6.37
C ASP A 148 3.46 -16.50 -7.39
N CYS A 149 2.74 -15.40 -7.13
CA CYS A 149 2.66 -14.25 -8.05
C CYS A 149 4.04 -13.60 -8.26
N LYS A 150 4.51 -13.57 -9.51
CA LYS A 150 5.83 -13.02 -9.89
C LYS A 150 5.90 -11.49 -9.93
N ILE A 151 4.74 -10.83 -9.98
CA ILE A 151 4.60 -9.37 -10.00
C ILE A 151 4.07 -8.81 -8.68
N TRP A 152 4.16 -9.58 -7.60
CA TRP A 152 3.68 -9.18 -6.28
C TRP A 152 4.25 -7.82 -5.83
N TRP A 153 5.49 -7.51 -6.19
CA TRP A 153 6.22 -6.28 -5.86
C TRP A 153 5.71 -5.04 -6.62
N LEU A 154 4.83 -5.22 -7.60
CA LEU A 154 4.06 -4.14 -8.27
C LEU A 154 2.68 -3.93 -7.67
N CYS A 155 2.24 -4.87 -6.82
CA CYS A 155 0.88 -4.99 -6.33
C CYS A 155 0.70 -4.30 -4.98
N HIS A 156 -0.51 -3.78 -4.78
CA HIS A 156 -0.96 -3.20 -3.51
C HIS A 156 -1.81 -4.18 -2.70
N GLN A 157 -1.96 -5.42 -3.14
CA GLN A 157 -2.59 -6.47 -2.35
C GLN A 157 -1.78 -6.75 -1.09
N CYS A 158 -2.45 -6.80 0.06
CA CYS A 158 -1.91 -7.42 1.26
C CYS A 158 -3.06 -8.07 2.06
N PRO A 159 -2.76 -8.99 2.99
CA PRO A 159 -3.81 -9.72 3.71
C PRO A 159 -4.77 -8.81 4.48
N ALA A 160 -4.27 -7.71 5.06
CA ALA A 160 -5.08 -6.72 5.75
C ALA A 160 -6.10 -6.03 4.81
N ARG A 161 -5.65 -5.62 3.62
CA ARG A 161 -6.52 -5.00 2.60
C ARG A 161 -7.52 -6.02 2.06
N ALA A 162 -7.08 -7.26 1.83
CA ALA A 162 -7.92 -8.35 1.39
C ALA A 162 -9.04 -8.66 2.40
N GLN A 163 -8.73 -8.64 3.70
CA GLN A 163 -9.74 -8.77 4.75
C GLN A 163 -10.79 -7.67 4.67
N LEU A 164 -10.37 -6.40 4.55
CA LEU A 164 -11.29 -5.26 4.44
C LEU A 164 -12.16 -5.32 3.19
N GLU A 165 -11.60 -5.75 2.05
CA GLU A 165 -12.30 -5.70 0.77
C GLU A 165 -13.11 -6.96 0.47
N ASN A 166 -12.66 -8.12 0.93
CA ASN A 166 -13.24 -9.40 0.55
C ASN A 166 -13.74 -10.20 1.76
N GLY A 167 -13.51 -9.74 2.98
CA GLY A 167 -13.75 -10.52 4.20
C GLY A 167 -12.80 -11.71 4.35
N ASN A 168 -11.75 -11.80 3.52
CA ASN A 168 -10.83 -12.93 3.48
C ASN A 168 -9.41 -12.45 3.15
N GLN A 169 -8.46 -12.77 4.03
CA GLN A 169 -7.05 -12.37 3.95
C GLN A 169 -6.29 -12.93 2.74
N GLU A 170 -6.70 -14.09 2.22
CA GLU A 170 -6.01 -14.77 1.12
C GLU A 170 -6.65 -14.48 -0.25
N LYS A 171 -7.88 -13.93 -0.27
CA LYS A 171 -8.62 -13.67 -1.51
C LYS A 171 -8.05 -12.45 -2.27
N PRO A 172 -7.59 -12.62 -3.53
CA PRO A 172 -7.06 -11.53 -4.32
C PRO A 172 -8.06 -10.39 -4.51
N ILE A 173 -7.61 -9.14 -4.39
CA ILE A 173 -8.40 -7.97 -4.80
C ILE A 173 -8.21 -7.75 -6.30
N LYS A 174 -9.30 -7.94 -7.07
CA LYS A 174 -9.30 -7.81 -8.54
C LYS A 174 -8.72 -6.47 -9.01
N TYR A 175 -9.05 -5.38 -8.31
CA TYR A 175 -8.57 -4.03 -8.61
C TYR A 175 -7.04 -3.93 -8.53
N PHE A 176 -6.42 -4.39 -7.44
CA PHE A 176 -4.96 -4.36 -7.30
C PHE A 176 -4.25 -5.32 -8.26
N CYS A 177 -4.86 -6.46 -8.57
CA CYS A 177 -4.35 -7.37 -9.60
C CYS A 177 -4.26 -6.67 -10.96
N ARG A 178 -5.31 -5.95 -11.38
CA ARG A 178 -5.30 -5.19 -12.64
C ARG A 178 -4.25 -4.08 -12.63
N LEU A 179 -4.13 -3.34 -11.54
CA LEU A 179 -3.12 -2.28 -11.42
C LEU A 179 -1.69 -2.83 -11.50
N ALA A 180 -1.41 -3.97 -10.86
CA ALA A 180 -0.09 -4.61 -10.93
C ALA A 180 0.27 -5.00 -12.38
N HIS A 181 -0.66 -5.61 -13.13
CA HIS A 181 -0.43 -5.93 -14.54
C HIS A 181 -0.22 -4.68 -15.40
N LYS A 182 -0.96 -3.59 -15.13
CA LYS A 182 -0.73 -2.32 -15.84
C LYS A 182 0.64 -1.69 -15.56
N ARG A 183 1.16 -1.85 -14.35
CA ARG A 183 2.55 -1.44 -14.02
C ARG A 183 3.58 -2.34 -14.67
N GLU A 184 3.29 -3.63 -14.82
CA GLU A 184 4.13 -4.58 -15.55
C GLU A 184 4.21 -4.21 -17.04
N GLU A 185 3.08 -3.85 -17.67
CA GLU A 185 3.06 -3.29 -19.04
C GLU A 185 3.92 -2.02 -19.13
N MET A 186 3.77 -1.09 -18.17
CA MET A 186 4.56 0.14 -18.11
C MET A 186 6.07 -0.12 -17.99
N LYS A 187 6.49 -1.18 -17.29
CA LYS A 187 7.90 -1.58 -17.21
C LYS A 187 8.49 -1.85 -18.59
N HIS A 188 7.75 -2.50 -19.49
CA HIS A 188 8.19 -2.74 -20.85
C HIS A 188 8.31 -1.46 -21.68
N LEU A 189 7.47 -0.46 -21.41
CA LEU A 189 7.53 0.85 -22.08
C LEU A 189 8.69 1.71 -21.57
N LEU A 190 8.99 1.69 -20.28
CA LEU A 190 10.07 2.48 -19.66
C LEU A 190 11.46 1.85 -19.77
N GLY A 191 11.53 0.55 -20.12
CA GLY A 191 12.76 -0.19 -20.34
C GLY A 191 13.24 -0.20 -21.80
N LYS A 192 12.46 0.35 -22.74
CA LYS A 192 12.92 0.75 -24.07
C LYS A 192 13.52 2.15 -23.99
#